data_AF-A0A644WU38-F1
#
_entry.id   AF-A0A644WU38-F1
#
_cell.length_a   1.000
_cell.length_b   1.000
_cell.length_c   1.000
_cell.angle_alpha   90.00
_cell.angle_beta   90.00
_cell.angle_gamma   90.00
#
_symmetry.space_group_name_H-M   'P 1'
#
loop_
_entity.id
_entity.type
_entity.pdbx_description
1 polymer ?
#
loop_
_entity_poly.entity_id
_entity_poly.type
_entity_poly.pdbx_seq_one_letter_code
_entity_poly.pdbx_strand_id
1 'polypeptide(L)'
;MKDGDICQIAEVVTDIDKAMKALWEGFGMGPWEIYEYGPATVRNSMYRGKPNLQRYKLAVCWIGPVQYELMQPIDGYSIYNEFLEKTNGKSGIQHFKLYYKDCKKKIEELKKKGYEVIQSGEIGDDEFYYLSTEDEIGTVIEIGNAGSIPAPLKRYPEQ
;
A
#
# COMPACT_ATOMS: atom_id res chain seq x y z
N MET A 1 17.70 1.98 -5.07
CA MET A 1 17.38 0.76 -4.30
C MET A 1 17.93 -0.44 -5.05
N LYS A 2 18.24 -1.52 -4.35
CA LYS A 2 18.53 -2.83 -4.95
C LYS A 2 17.30 -3.72 -4.83
N ASP A 3 17.19 -4.70 -5.72
CA ASP A 3 16.12 -5.69 -5.67
C ASP A 3 16.05 -6.37 -4.30
N GLY A 4 14.85 -6.43 -3.72
CA GLY A 4 14.57 -6.99 -2.41
C GLY A 4 14.74 -6.02 -1.23
N ASP A 5 15.13 -4.75 -1.45
CA ASP A 5 15.10 -3.74 -0.38
C ASP A 5 13.66 -3.51 0.09
N ILE A 6 13.45 -3.40 1.40
CA ILE A 6 12.21 -2.88 1.95
C ILE A 6 12.17 -1.38 1.66
N CYS A 7 11.15 -0.93 0.94
CA CYS A 7 10.98 0.48 0.58
C CYS A 7 9.74 1.13 1.22
N GLN A 8 8.77 0.33 1.68
CA GLN A 8 7.56 0.84 2.32
C GLN A 8 7.06 -0.12 3.40
N ILE A 9 6.46 0.45 4.45
CA ILE A 9 5.68 -0.25 5.45
C ILE A 9 4.31 0.42 5.48
N ALA A 10 3.25 -0.37 5.33
CA ALA A 10 1.90 0.17 5.26
C ALA A 10 1.00 -0.34 6.39
N GLU A 11 0.26 0.59 6.97
CA GLU A 11 -0.72 0.38 8.01
C GLU A 11 -2.12 0.66 7.46
N VAL A 12 -3.01 -0.33 7.54
CA VAL A 12 -4.42 -0.09 7.25
C VAL A 12 -5.09 0.49 8.50
N VAL A 13 -5.73 1.64 8.33
CA VAL A 13 -6.38 2.40 9.40
C VAL A 13 -7.86 2.65 9.11
N THR A 14 -8.65 2.84 10.16
CA THR A 14 -10.09 3.15 10.04
C THR A 14 -10.36 4.65 9.91
N ASP A 15 -9.44 5.49 10.40
CA ASP A 15 -9.49 6.95 10.32
C ASP A 15 -8.08 7.50 10.13
N ILE A 16 -7.76 7.87 8.90
CA ILE A 16 -6.45 8.33 8.48
C ILE A 16 -6.11 9.70 9.05
N ASP A 17 -7.09 10.59 9.20
CA ASP A 17 -6.87 11.93 9.74
C ASP A 17 -6.51 11.82 11.24
N LYS A 18 -7.20 10.94 11.98
CA LYS A 18 -6.87 10.65 13.38
C LYS A 18 -5.51 9.98 13.53
N ALA A 19 -5.17 9.00 12.68
CA ALA A 19 -3.90 8.29 12.74
C ALA A 19 -2.71 9.21 12.43
N MET A 20 -2.78 9.99 11.34
CA MET A 20 -1.75 10.99 10.99
C MET A 20 -1.52 11.98 12.13
N LYS A 21 -2.61 12.53 12.70
CA LYS A 21 -2.54 13.48 13.80
C LYS A 21 -1.85 12.88 15.03
N ALA A 22 -2.23 11.67 15.42
CA ALA A 22 -1.63 11.00 16.57
C ALA A 22 -0.14 10.72 16.36
N LEU A 23 0.25 10.27 15.16
CA LEU A 23 1.65 9.99 14.81
C LEU A 23 2.49 11.28 14.75
N TRP A 24 1.94 12.36 14.21
CA TRP A 24 2.60 13.66 14.17
C TRP A 24 2.76 14.26 15.57
N GLU A 25 1.66 14.44 16.32
CA GLU A 25 1.66 15.11 17.62
C GLU A 25 2.38 14.29 18.69
N GLY A 26 2.25 12.96 18.65
CA GLY A 26 2.85 12.07 19.65
C GLY A 26 4.31 11.74 19.38
N PHE A 27 4.70 11.62 18.10
CA PHE A 27 5.99 11.01 17.73
C PHE A 27 6.77 11.81 16.67
N GLY A 28 6.22 12.92 16.16
CA GLY A 28 6.88 13.75 15.15
C GLY A 28 6.99 13.10 13.77
N MET A 29 6.22 12.06 13.49
CA MET A 29 6.22 11.40 12.18
C MET A 29 5.49 12.26 11.15
N GLY A 30 6.20 12.69 10.11
CA GLY A 30 5.71 13.57 9.05
C GLY A 30 6.82 14.47 8.47
N PRO A 31 6.48 15.51 7.70
CA PRO A 31 5.13 15.83 7.24
C PRO A 31 4.57 14.75 6.31
N TRP A 32 3.25 14.68 6.22
CA TRP A 32 2.50 13.70 5.45
C TRP A 32 2.09 14.27 4.10
N GLU A 33 2.24 13.46 3.05
CA GLU A 33 1.69 13.70 1.73
C GLU A 33 0.43 12.84 1.55
N ILE A 34 -0.69 13.46 1.18
CA ILE A 34 -2.00 12.82 1.23
C ILE A 34 -2.57 12.65 -0.19
N TYR A 35 -3.11 11.46 -0.45
CA TYR A 35 -3.62 11.04 -1.74
C TYR A 35 -5.01 10.42 -1.60
N GLU A 36 -5.76 10.43 -2.68
CA GLU A 36 -6.96 9.61 -2.85
C GLU A 36 -6.87 8.90 -4.20
N TYR A 37 -7.01 7.58 -4.16
CA TYR A 37 -6.94 6.73 -5.33
C TYR A 37 -8.25 6.00 -5.58
N GLY A 38 -8.50 5.70 -6.86
CA GLY A 38 -9.72 5.09 -7.34
C GLY A 38 -9.66 4.72 -8.82
N PRO A 39 -10.78 4.34 -9.45
CA PRO A 39 -10.82 3.88 -10.84
C PRO A 39 -10.24 4.87 -11.87
N ALA A 40 -10.26 6.17 -11.56
CA ALA A 40 -9.71 7.21 -12.43
C ALA A 40 -8.19 7.37 -12.33
N THR A 41 -7.57 6.90 -11.25
CA THR A 41 -6.15 7.12 -10.93
C THR A 41 -5.35 5.83 -10.82
N VAL A 42 -6.02 4.68 -10.60
CA VAL A 42 -5.40 3.35 -10.57
C VAL A 42 -5.76 2.60 -11.86
N ARG A 43 -4.76 2.35 -12.69
CA ARG A 43 -4.91 1.55 -13.92
C ARG A 43 -4.72 0.08 -13.62
N ASN A 44 -5.31 -0.79 -14.45
CA ASN A 44 -5.17 -2.25 -14.36
C ASN A 44 -5.41 -2.80 -12.94
N SER A 45 -6.33 -2.18 -12.20
CA SER A 45 -6.66 -2.54 -10.83
C SER A 45 -7.36 -3.90 -10.81
N MET A 46 -6.77 -4.86 -10.11
CA MET A 46 -7.27 -6.22 -9.98
C MET A 46 -7.35 -6.63 -8.51
N TYR A 47 -8.36 -7.40 -8.17
CA TYR A 47 -8.56 -8.02 -6.86
C TYR A 47 -9.05 -9.45 -7.06
N ARG A 48 -8.33 -10.43 -6.50
CA ARG A 48 -8.61 -11.86 -6.63
C ARG A 48 -8.94 -12.28 -8.07
N GLY A 49 -8.12 -11.81 -9.01
CA GLY A 49 -8.25 -12.12 -10.43
C GLY A 49 -9.36 -11.39 -11.19
N LYS A 50 -10.08 -10.44 -10.58
CA LYS A 50 -11.16 -9.66 -11.21
C LYS A 50 -10.85 -8.17 -11.22
N PRO A 51 -11.33 -7.40 -12.21
CA PRO A 51 -11.22 -5.94 -12.19
C PRO A 51 -11.79 -5.36 -10.90
N ASN A 52 -11.09 -4.40 -10.29
CA ASN A 52 -11.48 -3.78 -9.03
C ASN A 52 -11.67 -2.27 -9.17
N LEU A 53 -12.75 -1.76 -8.60
CA LEU A 53 -13.10 -0.33 -8.60
C LEU A 53 -12.93 0.34 -7.23
N GLN A 54 -12.16 -0.30 -6.34
CA GLN A 54 -11.88 0.23 -5.00
C GLN A 54 -11.42 1.69 -5.01
N ARG A 55 -11.75 2.39 -3.92
CA ARG A 55 -11.28 3.73 -3.58
C ARG A 55 -10.68 3.71 -2.19
N TYR A 56 -9.57 4.40 -2.02
CA TYR A 56 -8.85 4.48 -0.75
C TYR A 56 -8.08 5.78 -0.61
N LYS A 57 -7.88 6.22 0.63
CA LYS A 57 -6.98 7.33 0.96
C LYS A 57 -5.63 6.79 1.36
N LEU A 58 -4.59 7.56 1.04
CA LEU A 58 -3.24 7.34 1.54
C LEU A 58 -2.72 8.58 2.24
N ALA A 59 -1.85 8.35 3.21
CA ALA A 59 -0.98 9.35 3.77
C ALA A 59 0.39 8.74 3.95
N VAL A 60 1.40 9.34 3.32
CA VAL A 60 2.76 8.82 3.35
C VAL A 60 3.71 9.83 3.95
N CYS A 61 4.71 9.35 4.67
CA CYS A 61 5.87 10.13 5.07
C CYS A 61 7.14 9.29 4.97
N TRP A 62 8.29 9.94 4.92
CA TRP A 62 9.58 9.25 4.80
C TRP A 62 10.29 9.19 6.15
N ILE A 63 10.71 7.99 6.54
CA ILE A 63 11.53 7.74 7.73
C ILE A 63 12.87 7.17 7.26
N GLY A 64 13.85 8.04 7.07
CA GLY A 64 15.09 7.67 6.41
C GLY A 64 14.81 7.14 4.99
N PRO A 65 15.24 5.91 4.64
CA PRO A 65 15.04 5.36 3.30
C PRO A 65 13.70 4.63 3.11
N VAL A 66 12.86 4.52 4.14
CA VAL A 66 11.60 3.76 4.08
C VAL A 66 10.42 4.72 4.14
N GLN A 67 9.43 4.50 3.28
CA GLN A 67 8.16 5.20 3.33
C GLN A 67 7.24 4.52 4.34
N TYR A 68 6.69 5.28 5.28
CA TYR A 68 5.59 4.82 6.12
C TYR A 68 4.28 5.29 5.49
N GLU A 69 3.38 4.35 5.24
CA GLU A 69 2.11 4.59 4.56
C GLU A 69 0.95 4.25 5.50
N LEU A 70 -0.01 5.16 5.61
CA LEU A 70 -1.32 4.89 6.17
C LEU A 70 -2.31 4.70 5.01
N MET A 71 -3.14 3.67 5.09
CA MET A 71 -4.17 3.38 4.09
C MET A 71 -5.54 3.29 4.72
N GLN A 72 -6.53 3.96 4.14
CA GLN A 72 -7.92 3.84 4.57
C GLN A 72 -8.82 3.47 3.38
N PRO A 73 -9.47 2.30 3.37
CA PRO A 73 -10.48 1.99 2.35
C PRO A 73 -11.68 2.93 2.50
N ILE A 74 -12.21 3.42 1.37
CA ILE A 74 -13.37 4.33 1.31
C ILE A 74 -14.58 3.61 0.71
N ASP A 75 -14.40 2.99 -0.46
CA ASP A 75 -15.48 2.36 -1.24
C ASP A 75 -14.91 1.21 -2.07
N GLY A 76 -15.75 0.26 -2.44
CA GLY A 76 -15.34 -1.00 -3.06
C GLY A 76 -14.59 -1.94 -2.10
N TYR A 77 -14.53 -3.21 -2.47
CA TYR A 77 -13.94 -4.26 -1.65
C TYR A 77 -12.52 -4.59 -2.11
N SER A 78 -11.63 -4.86 -1.15
CA SER A 78 -10.19 -5.04 -1.37
C SER A 78 -9.55 -5.84 -0.23
N ILE A 79 -8.26 -6.14 -0.34
CA ILE A 79 -7.50 -6.77 0.75
C ILE A 79 -7.43 -5.89 2.01
N TYR A 80 -7.63 -4.56 1.88
CA TYR A 80 -7.67 -3.66 3.04
C TYR A 80 -8.95 -3.87 3.86
N ASN A 81 -10.08 -4.12 3.18
CA ASN A 81 -11.33 -4.49 3.83
C ASN A 81 -11.21 -5.85 4.52
N GLU A 82 -10.64 -6.85 3.83
CA GLU A 82 -10.38 -8.18 4.41
C GLU A 82 -9.51 -8.08 5.66
N PHE A 83 -8.46 -7.25 5.64
CA PHE A 83 -7.61 -7.02 6.80
C PHE A 83 -8.40 -6.45 7.99
N LEU A 84 -9.20 -5.41 7.76
CA LEU A 84 -10.04 -4.83 8.83
C LEU A 84 -11.05 -5.84 9.36
N GLU A 85 -11.64 -6.67 8.51
CA GLU A 85 -12.57 -7.72 8.95
C GLU A 85 -11.87 -8.78 9.82
N LYS A 86 -10.72 -9.29 9.37
CA LYS A 86 -9.89 -10.26 10.12
C LYS A 86 -9.46 -9.74 11.49
N THR A 87 -9.25 -8.43 11.60
CA THR A 87 -8.78 -7.77 12.83
C THR A 87 -9.91 -7.20 13.68
N ASN A 88 -11.18 -7.46 13.34
CA ASN A 88 -12.37 -6.92 14.00
C ASN A 88 -12.37 -5.37 14.04
N GLY A 89 -12.01 -4.75 12.92
CA GLY A 89 -11.96 -3.30 12.72
C GLY A 89 -10.75 -2.62 13.37
N LYS A 90 -9.74 -3.38 13.81
CA LYS A 90 -8.52 -2.81 14.39
C LYS A 90 -7.53 -2.41 13.29
N SER A 91 -6.98 -1.22 13.42
CA SER A 91 -5.89 -0.76 12.57
C SER A 91 -4.59 -1.53 12.86
N GLY A 92 -3.71 -1.63 11.87
CA GLY A 92 -2.42 -2.28 12.04
C GLY A 92 -1.62 -2.43 10.74
N ILE A 93 -0.35 -2.81 10.89
CA ILE A 93 0.55 -3.07 9.76
C ILE A 93 -0.04 -4.20 8.92
N GLN A 94 -0.26 -3.92 7.64
CA GLN A 94 -0.89 -4.86 6.72
C GLN A 94 0.13 -5.45 5.74
N HIS A 95 1.07 -4.65 5.23
CA HIS A 95 2.08 -5.13 4.30
C HIS A 95 3.44 -4.43 4.39
N PHE A 96 4.44 -5.10 3.82
CA PHE A 96 5.75 -4.55 3.48
C PHE A 96 5.92 -4.53 1.96
N LYS A 97 6.42 -3.43 1.41
CA LYS A 97 6.80 -3.34 -0.01
C LYS A 97 8.27 -3.63 -0.19
N LEU A 98 8.56 -4.58 -1.08
CA LEU A 98 9.90 -4.88 -1.55
C LEU A 98 10.10 -4.26 -2.93
N TYR A 99 11.15 -3.47 -3.07
CA TYR A 99 11.55 -2.90 -4.35
C TYR A 99 12.07 -3.99 -5.29
N TYR A 100 11.56 -4.02 -6.52
CA TYR A 100 12.15 -4.75 -7.63
C TYR A 100 12.09 -3.90 -8.89
N LYS A 101 13.20 -3.82 -9.63
CA LYS A 101 13.24 -3.04 -10.88
C LYS A 101 12.34 -3.63 -11.97
N ASP A 102 12.24 -4.96 -12.03
CA ASP A 102 11.38 -5.70 -12.97
C ASP A 102 10.38 -6.55 -12.17
N CYS A 103 9.27 -5.93 -11.78
CA CYS A 103 8.25 -6.61 -10.97
C CYS A 103 7.63 -7.77 -11.73
N LYS A 104 7.37 -7.62 -13.02
CA LYS A 104 6.73 -8.67 -13.84
C LYS A 104 7.57 -9.93 -13.85
N LYS A 105 8.88 -9.83 -14.10
CA LYS A 105 9.79 -10.98 -13.98
C LYS A 105 9.73 -11.60 -12.59
N LYS A 106 9.78 -10.76 -11.54
CA LYS A 106 9.76 -11.25 -10.16
C LYS A 106 8.46 -11.98 -9.81
N ILE A 107 7.33 -11.47 -10.28
CA ILE A 107 6.01 -12.09 -10.09
C ILE A 107 5.93 -13.45 -10.78
N GLU A 108 6.46 -13.59 -12.00
CA GLU A 108 6.50 -14.89 -12.68
C GLU A 108 7.38 -15.92 -11.96
N GLU A 109 8.47 -15.49 -11.33
CA GLU A 109 9.28 -16.36 -10.46
C GLU A 109 8.52 -16.79 -9.20
N LEU A 110 7.78 -15.87 -8.57
CA LEU A 110 7.02 -16.13 -7.34
C LEU A 110 5.79 -17.01 -7.58
N LYS A 111 5.09 -16.83 -8.72
CA LYS A 111 4.00 -17.73 -9.14
C LYS A 111 4.46 -19.18 -9.29
N LYS A 112 5.65 -19.41 -9.86
CA LYS A 112 6.24 -20.76 -9.96
C LYS A 112 6.54 -21.40 -8.61
N LYS A 113 6.64 -20.59 -7.55
CA LYS A 113 6.81 -21.02 -6.16
C LYS A 113 5.49 -21.16 -5.40
N GLY A 114 4.36 -20.90 -6.05
CA GLY A 114 3.03 -21.03 -5.44
C GLY A 114 2.48 -19.74 -4.81
N TYR A 115 3.16 -18.60 -4.94
CA TYR A 115 2.63 -17.32 -4.46
C TYR A 115 1.67 -16.72 -5.49
N GLU A 116 0.42 -16.48 -5.06
CA GLU A 116 -0.60 -15.86 -5.89
C GLU A 116 -0.60 -14.34 -5.72
N VAL A 117 -0.88 -13.61 -6.81
CA VAL A 117 -1.17 -12.18 -6.74
C VAL A 117 -2.63 -11.98 -6.36
N ILE A 118 -2.87 -11.46 -5.16
CA ILE A 118 -4.22 -11.29 -4.59
C ILE A 118 -4.82 -9.92 -4.88
N GLN A 119 -3.98 -8.91 -5.13
CA GLN A 119 -4.40 -7.57 -5.56
C GLN A 119 -3.25 -6.90 -6.33
N SER A 120 -3.55 -6.10 -7.35
CA SER A 120 -2.54 -5.37 -8.12
C SER A 120 -3.11 -4.11 -8.77
N GLY A 121 -2.23 -3.24 -9.26
CA GLY A 121 -2.58 -2.07 -10.05
C GLY A 121 -1.37 -1.21 -10.38
N GLU A 122 -1.63 -0.10 -11.06
CA GLU A 122 -0.62 0.86 -11.52
C GLU A 122 -1.08 2.29 -11.19
N ILE A 123 -0.19 3.11 -10.61
CA ILE A 123 -0.42 4.51 -10.25
C ILE A 123 0.71 5.34 -10.84
N GLY A 124 0.42 6.19 -11.82
CA GLY A 124 1.50 6.85 -12.58
C GLY A 124 2.40 5.79 -13.23
N ASP A 125 3.68 5.82 -12.85
CA ASP A 125 4.72 4.85 -13.25
C ASP A 125 4.99 3.78 -12.17
N ASP A 126 4.37 3.89 -11.00
CA ASP A 126 4.45 2.85 -9.95
C ASP A 126 3.52 1.68 -10.29
N GLU A 127 4.02 0.46 -10.10
CA GLU A 127 3.25 -0.77 -10.17
C GLU A 127 3.33 -1.51 -8.83
N PHE A 128 2.22 -2.10 -8.40
CA PHE A 128 2.12 -2.83 -7.14
C PHE A 128 1.45 -4.19 -7.32
N TYR A 129 1.97 -5.20 -6.62
CA TYR A 129 1.49 -6.57 -6.63
C TYR A 129 1.53 -7.16 -5.22
N TYR A 130 0.36 -7.32 -4.60
CA TYR A 130 0.21 -7.95 -3.29
C TYR A 130 0.13 -9.47 -3.41
N LEU A 131 0.85 -10.17 -2.55
CA LEU A 131 1.00 -11.62 -2.60
C LEU A 131 0.29 -12.35 -1.46
N SER A 132 -0.20 -13.56 -1.73
CA SER A 132 -0.79 -14.49 -0.75
C SER A 132 0.24 -15.07 0.23
N THR A 133 0.88 -14.20 1.02
CA THR A 133 2.02 -14.52 1.89
C THR A 133 1.65 -14.56 3.37
N GLU A 134 0.45 -14.06 3.72
CA GLU A 134 -0.01 -13.93 5.10
C GLU A 134 -0.03 -15.26 5.85
N ASP A 135 -0.48 -16.36 5.22
CA ASP A 135 -0.55 -17.67 5.87
C ASP A 135 0.84 -18.26 6.19
N GLU A 136 1.88 -17.89 5.44
CA GLU A 136 3.25 -18.41 5.63
C GLU A 136 4.07 -17.56 6.61
N ILE A 137 3.98 -16.23 6.51
CA ILE A 137 4.86 -15.31 7.25
C ILE A 137 4.12 -14.28 8.12
N GLY A 138 2.78 -14.36 8.18
CA GLY A 138 1.95 -13.52 9.04
C GLY A 138 1.66 -12.11 8.51
N THR A 139 2.10 -11.77 7.29
CA THR A 139 1.89 -10.46 6.67
C THR A 139 1.88 -10.57 5.14
N VAL A 140 1.34 -9.55 4.47
CA VAL A 140 1.36 -9.46 3.01
C VAL A 140 2.69 -8.84 2.55
N ILE A 141 3.29 -9.44 1.54
CA ILE A 141 4.38 -8.82 0.75
C ILE A 141 3.79 -8.17 -0.49
N GLU A 142 4.12 -6.90 -0.68
CA GLU A 142 3.94 -6.18 -1.93
C GLU A 142 5.26 -6.17 -2.71
N ILE A 143 5.18 -6.43 -4.01
CA ILE A 143 6.28 -6.18 -4.96
C ILE A 143 5.93 -4.92 -5.73
N GLY A 144 6.86 -3.97 -5.80
CA GLY A 144 6.72 -2.80 -6.67
C GLY A 144 8.04 -2.15 -7.06
N ASN A 145 7.96 -1.23 -8.01
CA ASN A 145 9.12 -0.59 -8.63
C ASN A 145 9.42 0.80 -8.07
N ALA A 146 8.62 1.31 -7.11
CA ALA A 146 8.72 2.65 -6.56
C ALA A 146 8.80 3.73 -7.66
N GLY A 147 7.92 3.59 -8.65
CA GLY A 147 7.81 4.51 -9.76
C GLY A 147 7.27 5.87 -9.32
N SER A 148 7.36 6.86 -10.21
CA SER A 148 6.77 8.18 -9.98
C SER A 148 5.25 8.09 -9.88
N ILE A 149 4.70 8.68 -8.82
CA ILE A 149 3.25 8.88 -8.63
C ILE A 149 2.89 10.35 -8.86
N PRO A 150 1.61 10.68 -9.14
CA PRO A 150 1.14 12.07 -9.22
C PRO A 150 1.41 12.86 -7.94
N ALA A 151 1.34 14.20 -8.03
CA ALA A 151 1.50 15.07 -6.87
C ALA A 151 0.41 14.83 -5.80
N PRO A 152 0.71 15.04 -4.50
CA PRO A 152 -0.27 14.89 -3.44
C PRO A 152 -1.40 15.93 -3.55
N LEU A 153 -2.58 15.55 -3.05
CA LEU A 153 -3.73 16.44 -2.97
C LEU A 153 -3.52 17.54 -1.92
N LYS A 154 -2.88 17.19 -0.81
CA LYS A 154 -2.59 18.08 0.31
C LYS A 154 -1.42 17.54 1.14
N ARG A 155 -0.92 18.37 2.05
CA ARG A 155 0.09 17.99 3.05
C ARG A 155 -0.43 18.23 4.47
N TYR A 156 0.07 17.46 5.43
CA TYR A 156 -0.24 17.63 6.84
C TYR A 156 1.04 17.56 7.71
N PRO A 157 1.29 18.52 8.61
CA PRO A 157 0.57 19.78 8.76
C PRO A 157 0.67 20.64 7.48
N GLU A 158 -0.30 21.53 7.28
CA GLU A 158 -0.23 22.54 6.21
C GLU A 158 1.00 23.43 6.45
N GLN A 159 1.80 23.65 5.41
CA GLN A 159 3.00 24.50 5.45
C GLN A 159 2.66 25.96 5.14
#